data_AF-A0A7V6R723-F1
#
_entry.id   AF-A0A7V6R723-F1
#
_cell.length_a   1.000
_cell.length_b   1.000
_cell.length_c   1.000
_cell.angle_alpha   90.00
_cell.angle_beta   90.00
_cell.angle_gamma   90.00
#
_symmetry.space_group_name_H-M   'P 1'
#
loop_
_entity.id
_entity.type
_entity.pdbx_description
1 polymer ?
#
loop_
_entity_poly.entity_id
_entity_poly.type
_entity_poly.pdbx_seq_one_letter_code
_entity_poly.pdbx_strand_id
1 'polypeptide(L)'
;MKTQVKEPLILKNRWAVPGLIITFALFGLVSFIGQRILSASVMKNQMDIDVFQRAIYNFNLVLGIIISIALAFFFAAAIRGSVGGRRAGFIIGLFSAAGPVFVALSTTILFKILQLPSMGAGSVIASAASALLLILPCFIMFLVFVFSRKLKLASRLLVLVVAIVSLLVAIFPTVITVLALVVMPNNPMMGPLMNLSSYLIHARGLLVALGFAIVYFMNPVPKTSTSSAS
;
A
#
# COMPACT_ATOMS: atom_id res chain seq x y z
N MET A 1 35.73 -15.71 -10.84
CA MET A 1 34.40 -15.25 -10.36
C MET A 1 34.20 -13.80 -10.82
N LYS A 2 33.34 -13.53 -11.80
CA LYS A 2 33.03 -12.15 -12.22
C LYS A 2 32.28 -11.46 -11.07
N THR A 3 32.91 -10.49 -10.42
CA THR A 3 32.28 -9.54 -9.51
C THR A 3 31.18 -8.82 -10.28
N GLN A 4 29.93 -9.29 -10.17
CA GLN A 4 28.79 -8.57 -10.72
C GLN A 4 28.70 -7.25 -9.97
N VAL A 5 29.13 -6.17 -10.64
CA VAL A 5 28.91 -4.80 -10.21
C VAL A 5 27.40 -4.64 -10.03
N LYS A 6 26.96 -4.52 -8.77
CA LYS A 6 25.54 -4.46 -8.42
C LYS A 6 24.98 -3.14 -8.94
N GLU A 7 23.97 -3.23 -9.79
CA GLU A 7 23.40 -2.06 -10.45
C GLU A 7 22.31 -1.40 -9.59
N PRO A 8 22.16 -0.07 -9.65
CA PRO A 8 21.09 0.64 -8.93
C PRO A 8 19.70 0.30 -9.45
N LEU A 9 18.68 0.46 -8.61
CA LEU A 9 17.29 0.14 -9.00
C LEU A 9 16.77 0.96 -10.20
N ILE A 10 17.25 2.20 -10.33
CA ILE A 10 16.88 3.14 -11.38
C ILE A 10 18.15 3.86 -11.86
N LEU A 11 18.30 3.98 -13.17
CA LEU A 11 19.45 4.64 -13.81
C LEU A 11 19.17 6.14 -14.08
N LYS A 12 17.93 6.47 -14.48
CA LYS A 12 17.47 7.84 -14.83
C LYS A 12 16.22 8.19 -14.02
N ASN A 13 15.98 9.46 -13.66
CA ASN A 13 14.87 9.86 -12.76
C ASN A 13 14.96 9.28 -11.33
N ARG A 14 16.10 9.53 -10.66
CA ARG A 14 16.41 9.01 -9.32
C ARG A 14 15.43 9.44 -8.21
N TRP A 15 14.64 10.47 -8.46
CA TRP A 15 13.60 11.01 -7.58
C TRP A 15 12.29 10.19 -7.61
N ALA A 16 12.10 9.30 -8.59
CA ALA A 16 10.85 8.56 -8.75
C ALA A 16 10.59 7.56 -7.60
N VAL A 17 11.62 6.84 -7.14
CA VAL A 17 11.48 5.87 -6.03
C VAL A 17 11.31 6.54 -4.67
N PRO A 18 12.09 7.59 -4.31
CA PRO A 18 11.77 8.42 -3.15
C PRO A 18 10.36 8.99 -3.18
N GLY A 19 9.90 9.42 -4.36
CA GLY A 19 8.51 9.84 -4.58
C GLY A 19 7.50 8.74 -4.23
N LEU A 20 7.68 7.52 -4.74
CA LEU A 20 6.83 6.37 -4.38
C LEU A 20 6.83 6.08 -2.88
N ILE A 21 8.00 6.11 -2.22
CA ILE A 21 8.11 5.89 -0.77
C ILE A 21 7.28 6.92 0.00
N ILE A 22 7.44 8.20 -0.34
CA ILE A 22 6.72 9.30 0.30
C ILE A 22 5.21 9.17 0.04
N THR A 23 4.80 8.87 -1.20
CA THR A 23 3.38 8.72 -1.54
C THR A 23 2.72 7.57 -0.78
N PHE A 24 3.36 6.40 -0.69
CA PHE A 24 2.83 5.26 0.06
C PHE A 24 2.81 5.51 1.58
N ALA A 25 3.84 6.16 2.12
CA ALA A 25 3.90 6.53 3.54
C ALA A 25 2.83 7.56 3.91
N LEU A 26 2.69 8.63 3.11
CA LEU A 26 1.65 9.64 3.29
C LEU A 26 0.25 9.05 3.14
N PHE A 27 0.03 8.15 2.18
CA PHE A 27 -1.25 7.47 2.03
C PHE A 27 -1.65 6.72 3.30
N GLY A 28 -0.73 5.91 3.86
CA GLY A 28 -1.01 5.17 5.10
C GLY A 28 -1.26 6.10 6.30
N LEU A 29 -0.42 7.13 6.45
CA LEU A 29 -0.43 8.02 7.59
C LEU A 29 -1.62 8.99 7.59
N VAL A 30 -1.90 9.63 6.45
CA VAL A 30 -3.02 10.56 6.31
C VAL A 30 -4.36 9.82 6.35
N SER A 31 -4.46 8.62 5.76
CA SER A 31 -5.67 7.79 5.89
C SER A 31 -5.92 7.41 7.35
N PHE A 32 -4.87 7.09 8.11
CA PHE A 32 -4.99 6.72 9.53
C PHE A 32 -5.44 7.90 10.38
N ILE A 33 -4.77 9.05 10.24
CA ILE A 33 -5.09 10.26 11.00
C ILE A 33 -6.49 10.76 10.66
N GLY A 34 -6.83 10.83 9.38
CA GLY A 34 -8.15 11.31 8.93
C GLY A 34 -9.28 10.48 9.53
N GLN A 35 -9.19 9.15 9.47
CA GLN A 35 -10.21 8.28 10.05
C GLN A 35 -10.28 8.38 11.57
N ARG A 36 -9.14 8.54 12.27
CA ARG A 36 -9.10 8.79 13.72
C ARG A 36 -9.81 10.08 14.11
N ILE A 37 -9.56 11.17 13.39
CA ILE A 37 -10.18 12.47 13.67
C ILE A 37 -11.70 12.40 13.45
N LEU A 38 -12.12 11.86 12.30
CA LEU A 38 -13.54 11.70 11.98
C LEU A 38 -14.24 10.81 13.02
N SER A 39 -13.64 9.69 13.41
CA SER A 39 -14.20 8.77 14.41
C SER A 39 -14.31 9.40 15.80
N ALA A 40 -13.33 10.22 16.19
CA ALA A 40 -13.37 10.94 17.47
C ALA A 40 -14.48 12.00 17.53
N SER A 41 -14.81 12.65 16.40
CA SER A 41 -15.89 13.64 16.34
C SER A 41 -17.28 13.02 16.53
N VAL A 42 -17.51 11.79 16.04
CA VAL A 42 -18.75 11.05 16.28
C VAL A 42 -18.84 10.61 17.74
N MET A 43 -17.75 10.07 18.30
CA MET A 43 -17.73 9.63 19.70
C MET A 43 -17.96 10.78 20.70
N LYS A 44 -17.67 12.02 20.30
CA LYS A 44 -17.93 13.23 21.10
C LYS A 44 -19.34 13.82 20.88
N ASN A 45 -20.24 13.13 20.16
CA ASN A 45 -21.57 13.62 19.77
C ASN A 45 -21.54 14.96 19.01
N GLN A 46 -20.42 15.30 18.36
CA GLN A 46 -20.28 16.56 17.62
C GLN A 46 -20.75 16.47 16.16
N MET A 47 -21.13 15.27 15.70
CA MET A 47 -21.45 15.02 14.31
C MET A 47 -22.46 13.87 14.20
N ASP A 48 -23.53 14.07 13.45
CA ASP A 48 -24.52 13.05 13.14
C ASP A 48 -23.93 11.92 12.28
N ILE A 49 -24.47 10.71 12.42
CA ILE A 49 -23.99 9.50 11.74
C ILE A 49 -24.02 9.66 10.21
N ASP A 50 -25.07 10.28 9.67
CA ASP A 50 -25.22 10.51 8.22
C ASP A 50 -24.20 11.53 7.67
N VAL A 51 -23.90 12.56 8.47
CA VAL A 51 -22.92 13.59 8.11
C VAL A 51 -21.51 13.00 8.16
N PHE A 52 -21.23 12.16 9.16
CA PHE A 52 -19.98 11.43 9.29
C PHE A 52 -19.72 10.47 8.13
N GLN A 53 -20.71 9.68 7.72
CA GLN A 53 -20.57 8.76 6.59
C GLN A 53 -20.25 9.52 5.29
N ARG A 54 -20.90 10.66 5.06
CA ARG A 54 -20.64 11.52 3.90
C ARG A 54 -19.23 12.15 3.95
N ALA A 55 -18.80 12.58 5.14
CA ALA A 55 -17.48 13.18 5.32
C ALA A 55 -16.34 12.16 5.14
N ILE A 56 -16.45 10.96 5.71
CA ILE A 56 -15.49 9.86 5.50
C ILE A 56 -15.41 9.47 4.02
N TYR A 57 -16.56 9.39 3.35
CA TYR A 57 -16.60 9.05 1.94
C TYR A 57 -15.85 10.08 1.09
N ASN A 58 -16.18 11.37 1.23
CA ASN A 58 -15.53 12.43 0.49
C ASN A 58 -14.02 12.50 0.79
N PHE A 59 -13.64 12.32 2.06
CA PHE A 59 -12.24 12.27 2.48
C PHE A 59 -11.48 11.13 1.80
N ASN A 60 -11.99 9.89 1.88
CA ASN A 60 -11.33 8.73 1.27
C ASN A 60 -11.26 8.85 -0.26
N LEU A 61 -12.29 9.41 -0.91
CA LEU A 61 -12.33 9.56 -2.36
C LEU A 61 -11.35 10.63 -2.84
N VAL A 62 -11.34 11.81 -2.24
CA VAL A 62 -10.40 12.89 -2.59
C VAL A 62 -8.96 12.42 -2.37
N LEU A 63 -8.70 11.83 -1.21
CA LEU A 63 -7.37 11.30 -0.88
C LEU A 63 -6.98 10.16 -1.82
N GLY A 64 -7.91 9.25 -2.14
CA GLY A 64 -7.72 8.18 -3.10
C GLY A 64 -7.31 8.70 -4.48
N ILE A 65 -8.03 9.69 -5.02
CA ILE A 65 -7.73 10.29 -6.33
C ILE A 65 -6.34 10.94 -6.34
N ILE A 66 -6.03 11.78 -5.35
CA ILE A 66 -4.75 12.48 -5.27
C ILE A 66 -3.59 11.47 -5.22
N ILE A 67 -3.72 10.45 -4.39
CA ILE A 67 -2.68 9.42 -4.24
C ILE A 67 -2.58 8.55 -5.49
N SER A 68 -3.68 8.18 -6.12
CA SER A 68 -3.69 7.43 -7.38
C SER A 68 -2.98 8.19 -8.50
N ILE A 69 -3.22 9.49 -8.65
CA ILE A 69 -2.54 10.34 -9.63
C ILE A 69 -1.04 10.42 -9.31
N ALA A 70 -0.68 10.65 -8.05
CA ALA A 70 0.71 10.71 -7.63
C ALA A 70 1.45 9.39 -7.88
N LEU A 71 0.84 8.25 -7.51
CA LEU A 71 1.38 6.92 -7.77
C LEU A 71 1.57 6.68 -9.28
N ALA A 72 0.57 6.97 -10.09
CA ALA A 72 0.67 6.81 -11.54
C ALA A 72 1.82 7.63 -12.14
N PHE A 73 1.98 8.88 -11.69
CA PHE A 73 3.07 9.76 -12.12
C PHE A 73 4.45 9.20 -11.73
N PHE A 74 4.63 8.80 -10.46
CA PHE A 74 5.92 8.29 -9.99
C PHE A 74 6.25 6.91 -10.57
N PHE A 75 5.26 6.03 -10.77
CA PHE A 75 5.46 4.76 -11.48
C PHE A 75 5.84 5.00 -12.93
N ALA A 76 5.17 5.91 -13.66
CA ALA A 76 5.54 6.26 -15.03
C ALA A 76 6.98 6.83 -15.13
N ALA A 77 7.36 7.68 -14.17
CA ALA A 77 8.73 8.20 -14.07
C ALA A 77 9.76 7.09 -13.78
N ALA A 78 9.41 6.11 -12.95
CA ALA A 78 10.24 4.95 -12.62
C ALA A 78 10.37 3.96 -13.78
N ILE A 79 9.30 3.75 -14.57
CA ILE A 79 9.30 2.91 -15.78
C ILE A 79 10.25 3.50 -16.82
N ARG A 80 10.20 4.82 -17.06
CA ARG A 80 11.12 5.52 -17.98
C ARG A 80 12.57 5.50 -17.48
N GLY A 81 12.76 5.37 -16.17
CA GLY A 81 14.06 5.38 -15.51
C GLY A 81 14.76 4.03 -15.37
N SER A 82 14.06 2.93 -15.66
CA SER A 82 14.48 1.56 -15.38
C SER A 82 14.64 0.73 -16.66
N VAL A 83 15.46 -0.32 -16.58
CA VAL A 83 15.79 -1.18 -17.73
C VAL A 83 15.70 -2.66 -17.31
N GLY A 84 15.24 -3.51 -18.24
CA GLY A 84 15.14 -4.96 -18.07
C GLY A 84 14.04 -5.38 -17.09
N GLY A 85 14.29 -6.44 -16.30
CA GLY A 85 13.31 -6.98 -15.34
C GLY A 85 12.80 -5.97 -14.31
N ARG A 86 13.60 -4.97 -13.94
CA ARG A 86 13.16 -3.88 -13.04
C ARG A 86 12.01 -3.06 -13.65
N ARG A 87 12.07 -2.81 -14.96
CA ARG A 87 11.02 -2.09 -15.70
C ARG A 87 9.73 -2.88 -15.72
N ALA A 88 9.80 -4.19 -15.92
CA ALA A 88 8.63 -5.07 -15.82
C ALA A 88 8.00 -5.01 -14.42
N GLY A 89 8.83 -5.02 -13.36
CA GLY A 89 8.36 -4.82 -11.98
C GLY A 89 7.59 -3.50 -11.81
N PHE A 90 8.13 -2.37 -12.28
CA PHE A 90 7.43 -1.08 -12.18
C PHE A 90 6.16 -0.98 -13.04
N ILE A 91 6.11 -1.66 -14.20
CA ILE A 91 4.89 -1.75 -15.02
C ILE A 91 3.80 -2.51 -14.25
N ILE A 92 4.14 -3.60 -13.58
CA ILE A 92 3.19 -4.35 -12.75
C ILE A 92 2.77 -3.51 -11.53
N GLY A 93 3.72 -2.79 -10.91
CA GLY A 93 3.43 -1.88 -9.80
C GLY A 93 2.49 -0.73 -10.18
N LEU A 94 2.50 -0.26 -11.44
CA LEU A 94 1.60 0.80 -11.91
C LEU A 94 0.12 0.45 -11.73
N PHE A 95 -0.26 -0.83 -11.84
CA PHE A 95 -1.62 -1.27 -11.57
C PHE A 95 -2.07 -0.98 -10.12
N SER A 96 -1.12 -0.90 -9.18
CA SER A 96 -1.39 -0.48 -7.81
C SER A 96 -1.93 0.94 -7.70
N ALA A 97 -1.72 1.80 -8.70
CA ALA A 97 -2.23 3.17 -8.69
C ALA A 97 -3.77 3.20 -8.72
N ALA A 98 -4.46 2.15 -9.19
CA ALA A 98 -5.91 2.08 -9.13
C ALA A 98 -6.45 1.76 -7.72
N GLY A 99 -5.63 1.12 -6.87
CA GLY A 99 -6.04 0.65 -5.55
C GLY A 99 -6.71 1.72 -4.67
N PRO A 100 -6.08 2.88 -4.41
CA PRO A 100 -6.61 3.89 -3.48
C PRO A 100 -8.02 4.41 -3.86
N VAL A 101 -8.26 4.67 -5.15
CA VAL A 101 -9.58 5.09 -5.66
C VAL A 101 -10.63 3.99 -5.50
N PHE A 102 -10.30 2.73 -5.84
CA PHE A 102 -11.25 1.63 -5.73
C PHE A 102 -11.59 1.27 -4.28
N VAL A 103 -10.64 1.44 -3.35
CA VAL A 103 -10.91 1.31 -1.91
C VAL A 103 -11.93 2.35 -1.46
N ALA A 104 -11.78 3.60 -1.88
CA ALA A 104 -12.77 4.64 -1.58
C ALA A 104 -14.14 4.31 -2.20
N LEU A 105 -14.18 3.91 -3.47
CA LEU A 105 -15.42 3.58 -4.18
C LEU A 105 -16.15 2.38 -3.57
N SER A 106 -15.42 1.36 -3.11
CA SER A 106 -16.00 0.15 -2.51
C SER A 106 -16.84 0.46 -1.26
N THR A 107 -16.43 1.43 -0.45
CA THR A 107 -17.23 1.86 0.72
C THR A 107 -18.59 2.43 0.31
N THR A 108 -18.63 3.23 -0.76
CA THR A 108 -19.87 3.79 -1.34
C THR A 108 -20.81 2.72 -1.87
N ILE A 109 -20.28 1.78 -2.65
CA ILE A 109 -21.09 0.75 -3.30
C ILE A 109 -21.77 -0.11 -2.23
N LEU A 110 -21.06 -0.41 -1.13
CA LEU A 110 -21.63 -1.20 -0.05
C LEU A 110 -22.61 -0.46 0.84
N PHE A 111 -22.32 0.78 1.23
CA PHE A 111 -23.18 1.51 2.17
C PHE A 111 -24.36 2.23 1.52
N LYS A 112 -24.23 2.68 0.26
CA LYS A 112 -25.30 3.42 -0.43
C LYS A 112 -26.09 2.60 -1.43
N ILE A 113 -25.44 1.72 -2.19
CA ILE A 113 -26.10 1.02 -3.32
C ILE A 113 -26.64 -0.34 -2.86
N LEU A 114 -25.85 -1.10 -2.10
CA LEU A 114 -26.25 -2.43 -1.64
C LEU A 114 -27.03 -2.43 -0.32
N GLN A 115 -27.21 -1.27 0.33
CA GLN A 115 -27.93 -1.09 1.62
C GLN A 115 -27.62 -2.16 2.67
N LEU A 116 -26.38 -2.68 2.70
CA LEU A 116 -26.03 -3.74 3.64
C LEU A 116 -25.98 -3.13 5.06
N PRO A 117 -26.85 -3.56 5.98
CA PRO A 117 -26.97 -2.94 7.30
C PRO A 117 -25.82 -3.32 8.25
N SER A 118 -24.83 -4.10 7.80
CA SER A 118 -23.69 -4.48 8.62
C SER A 118 -22.42 -3.75 8.15
N MET A 119 -21.86 -2.93 9.05
CA MET A 119 -20.51 -2.36 8.90
C MET A 119 -19.44 -3.43 8.60
N GLY A 120 -19.73 -4.71 8.90
CA GLY A 120 -18.87 -5.85 8.61
C GLY A 120 -18.72 -6.19 7.12
N ALA A 121 -19.81 -6.32 6.35
CA ALA A 121 -19.71 -6.75 4.94
C ALA A 121 -19.01 -5.71 4.05
N GLY A 122 -19.27 -4.42 4.33
CA GLY A 122 -18.57 -3.26 3.74
C GLY A 122 -17.06 -3.31 3.92
N SER A 123 -16.63 -3.72 5.11
CA SER A 123 -15.22 -3.87 5.47
C SER A 123 -14.53 -4.99 4.70
N VAL A 124 -15.19 -6.16 4.49
CA VAL A 124 -14.62 -7.30 3.74
C VAL A 124 -14.31 -6.94 2.30
N ILE A 125 -15.25 -6.29 1.60
CA ILE A 125 -15.08 -6.01 0.18
C ILE A 125 -14.06 -4.89 -0.02
N ALA A 126 -14.03 -3.87 0.84
CA ALA A 126 -13.00 -2.84 0.81
C ALA A 126 -11.60 -3.42 1.18
N SER A 127 -11.53 -4.36 2.11
CA SER A 127 -10.28 -5.05 2.46
C SER A 127 -9.79 -5.98 1.35
N ALA A 128 -10.71 -6.64 0.64
CA ALA A 128 -10.42 -7.49 -0.50
C ALA A 128 -10.00 -6.66 -1.73
N ALA A 129 -10.70 -5.56 -2.03
CA ALA A 129 -10.35 -4.64 -3.11
C ALA A 129 -8.96 -4.01 -2.89
N SER A 130 -8.64 -3.56 -1.67
CA SER A 130 -7.29 -3.09 -1.34
C SER A 130 -6.24 -4.20 -1.45
N ALA A 131 -6.54 -5.42 -1.00
CA ALA A 131 -5.60 -6.53 -1.10
C ALA A 131 -5.28 -6.88 -2.57
N LEU A 132 -6.29 -6.94 -3.42
CA LEU A 132 -6.15 -7.32 -4.84
C LEU A 132 -5.60 -6.19 -5.71
N LEU A 133 -6.04 -4.96 -5.51
CA LEU A 133 -5.68 -3.84 -6.40
C LEU A 133 -4.45 -3.06 -5.92
N LEU A 134 -4.09 -3.13 -4.64
CA LEU A 134 -2.91 -2.42 -4.11
C LEU A 134 -1.76 -3.39 -3.80
N ILE A 135 -2.02 -4.42 -3.00
CA ILE A 135 -0.95 -5.25 -2.45
C ILE A 135 -0.49 -6.32 -3.44
N LEU A 136 -1.40 -6.97 -4.16
CA LEU A 136 -1.05 -8.01 -5.12
C LEU A 136 -0.10 -7.51 -6.22
N PRO A 137 -0.32 -6.36 -6.89
CA PRO A 137 0.59 -5.85 -7.90
C PRO A 137 1.95 -5.46 -7.29
N CYS A 138 1.95 -4.87 -6.09
CA CYS A 138 3.18 -4.57 -5.35
C CYS A 138 3.95 -5.83 -4.94
N PHE A 139 3.26 -6.89 -4.53
CA PHE A 139 3.86 -8.19 -4.19
C PHE A 139 4.54 -8.83 -5.41
N ILE A 140 3.84 -8.85 -6.55
CA ILE A 140 4.41 -9.37 -7.81
C ILE A 140 5.62 -8.52 -8.22
N MET A 141 5.53 -7.20 -8.14
CA MET A 141 6.67 -6.31 -8.39
C MET A 141 7.87 -6.65 -7.47
N PHE A 142 7.63 -6.85 -6.17
CA PHE A 142 8.70 -7.24 -5.24
C PHE A 142 9.29 -8.60 -5.58
N LEU A 143 8.49 -9.59 -6.00
CA LEU A 143 9.01 -10.86 -6.50
C LEU A 143 9.91 -10.67 -7.73
N VAL A 144 9.51 -9.83 -8.69
CA VAL A 144 10.37 -9.52 -9.84
C VAL A 144 11.70 -8.89 -9.41
N PHE A 145 11.70 -8.06 -8.35
CA PHE A 145 12.93 -7.53 -7.76
C PHE A 145 13.75 -8.63 -7.05
N VAL A 146 13.12 -9.57 -6.34
CA VAL A 146 13.81 -10.70 -5.70
C VAL A 146 14.50 -11.60 -6.75
N PHE A 147 13.86 -11.85 -7.89
CA PHE A 147 14.48 -12.66 -8.96
C PHE A 147 15.53 -11.90 -9.78
N SER A 148 15.65 -10.58 -9.59
CA SER A 148 16.67 -9.77 -10.26
C SER A 148 18.05 -10.01 -9.65
N ARG A 149 18.89 -10.83 -10.31
CA ARG A 149 20.27 -11.15 -9.89
C ARG A 149 21.19 -9.94 -9.73
N LYS A 150 20.82 -8.78 -10.29
CA LYS A 150 21.58 -7.53 -10.25
C LYS A 150 21.52 -6.80 -8.90
N LEU A 151 20.63 -7.19 -7.98
CA LEU A 151 20.47 -6.61 -6.64
C LEU A 151 21.25 -7.37 -5.56
N LYS A 152 21.60 -6.69 -4.45
CA LYS A 152 22.23 -7.34 -3.28
C LYS A 152 21.35 -8.47 -2.74
N LEU A 153 21.96 -9.62 -2.42
CA LEU A 153 21.26 -10.77 -1.82
C LEU A 153 20.54 -10.41 -0.52
N ALA A 154 21.17 -9.64 0.37
CA ALA A 154 20.55 -9.14 1.60
C ALA A 154 19.30 -8.28 1.34
N SER A 155 19.34 -7.40 0.33
CA SER A 155 18.19 -6.58 -0.07
C SER A 155 17.05 -7.45 -0.60
N ARG A 156 17.36 -8.47 -1.41
CA ARG A 156 16.36 -9.41 -1.93
C ARG A 156 15.67 -10.19 -0.81
N LEU A 157 16.42 -10.69 0.16
CA LEU A 157 15.84 -11.42 1.29
C LEU A 157 14.96 -10.53 2.16
N LEU A 158 15.43 -9.33 2.50
CA LEU A 158 14.64 -8.40 3.32
C LEU A 158 13.35 -7.96 2.60
N VAL A 159 13.41 -7.72 1.29
CA VAL A 159 12.25 -7.35 0.49
C VAL A 159 11.27 -8.51 0.37
N LEU A 160 11.76 -9.75 0.28
CA LEU A 160 10.92 -10.94 0.32
C LEU A 160 10.19 -11.07 1.66
N VAL A 161 10.89 -10.87 2.78
CA VAL A 161 10.28 -10.87 4.12
C VAL A 161 9.19 -9.80 4.21
N VAL A 162 9.46 -8.57 3.76
CA VAL A 162 8.48 -7.48 3.76
C VAL A 162 7.30 -7.77 2.83
N ALA A 163 7.53 -8.39 1.68
CA ALA A 163 6.48 -8.79 0.75
C ALA A 163 5.57 -9.86 1.37
N ILE A 164 6.14 -10.87 2.04
CA ILE A 164 5.37 -11.91 2.76
C ILE A 164 4.57 -11.28 3.91
N VAL A 165 5.18 -10.43 4.73
CA VAL A 165 4.49 -9.73 5.82
C VAL A 165 3.36 -8.85 5.28
N SER A 166 3.60 -8.13 4.18
CA SER A 166 2.57 -7.31 3.51
C SER A 166 1.40 -8.15 3.02
N LEU A 167 1.67 -9.35 2.49
CA LEU A 167 0.64 -10.29 2.05
C LEU A 167 -0.15 -10.85 3.24
N LEU A 168 0.50 -11.20 4.35
CA LEU A 168 -0.17 -11.62 5.57
C LEU A 168 -1.09 -10.52 6.12
N VAL A 169 -0.59 -9.28 6.17
CA VAL A 169 -1.36 -8.09 6.58
C VAL A 169 -2.51 -7.78 5.60
N ALA A 170 -2.38 -8.18 4.33
CA ALA A 170 -3.45 -8.08 3.33
C ALA A 170 -4.59 -9.08 3.55
N ILE A 171 -4.23 -10.32 3.91
CA ILE A 171 -5.18 -11.42 4.05
C ILE A 171 -5.85 -11.40 5.43
N PHE A 172 -5.11 -11.04 6.48
CA PHE A 172 -5.56 -11.14 7.87
C PHE A 172 -6.87 -10.39 8.15
N PRO A 173 -7.05 -9.11 7.76
CA PRO A 173 -8.33 -8.42 7.94
C PRO A 173 -9.48 -9.11 7.23
N THR A 174 -9.26 -9.64 6.03
CA THR A 174 -10.31 -10.35 5.28
C THR A 174 -10.73 -11.64 5.99
N VAL A 175 -9.77 -12.41 6.52
CA VAL A 175 -10.03 -13.63 7.29
C VAL A 175 -10.78 -13.32 8.59
N ILE A 176 -10.31 -12.35 9.37
CA ILE A 176 -10.98 -11.96 10.63
C ILE A 176 -12.41 -11.51 10.38
N THR A 177 -12.66 -10.73 9.33
CA THR A 177 -14.01 -10.25 9.05
C THR A 177 -14.94 -11.37 8.58
N VAL A 178 -14.46 -12.33 7.78
CA VAL A 178 -15.23 -13.55 7.45
C VAL A 178 -15.50 -14.39 8.69
N LEU A 179 -14.50 -14.56 9.56
CA LEU A 179 -14.63 -15.34 10.78
C LEU A 179 -15.63 -14.69 11.75
N ALA A 180 -15.59 -13.36 11.89
CA ALA A 180 -16.47 -12.60 12.78
C ALA A 180 -17.93 -12.54 12.30
N LEU A 181 -18.17 -12.54 10.98
CA LEU A 181 -19.52 -12.39 10.43
C LEU A 181 -20.19 -13.70 10.04
N VAL A 182 -19.43 -14.69 9.57
CA VAL A 182 -19.97 -15.93 9.00
C VAL A 182 -19.81 -17.11 9.93
N VAL A 183 -18.64 -17.23 10.58
CA VAL A 183 -18.26 -18.47 11.29
C VAL A 183 -18.56 -18.39 12.79
N MET A 184 -18.28 -17.25 13.44
CA MET A 184 -18.45 -17.06 14.88
C MET A 184 -19.04 -15.69 15.22
N PRO A 185 -20.27 -15.39 14.78
CA PRO A 185 -20.97 -14.19 15.23
C PRO A 185 -21.18 -14.25 16.75
N ASN A 186 -20.85 -13.17 17.47
CA ASN A 186 -20.94 -12.99 18.93
C ASN A 186 -19.83 -13.61 19.80
N ASN A 187 -18.72 -14.07 19.24
CA ASN A 187 -17.58 -14.49 20.06
C ASN A 187 -16.88 -13.25 20.68
N PRO A 188 -16.72 -13.16 22.02
CA PRO A 188 -16.12 -12.00 22.69
C PRO A 188 -14.65 -11.74 22.29
N MET A 189 -13.95 -12.76 21.77
CA MET A 189 -12.58 -12.64 21.25
C MET A 189 -12.52 -11.88 19.91
N MET A 190 -13.64 -11.72 19.20
CA MET A 190 -13.68 -11.07 17.88
C MET A 190 -13.56 -9.55 17.95
N GLY A 191 -14.05 -8.92 19.02
CA GLY A 191 -13.95 -7.46 19.21
C GLY A 191 -12.50 -6.95 19.16
N PRO A 192 -11.58 -7.50 19.98
CA PRO A 192 -10.16 -7.17 19.93
C PRO A 192 -9.51 -7.44 18.56
N LEU A 193 -9.86 -8.55 17.91
CA LEU A 193 -9.32 -8.94 16.59
C LEU A 193 -9.79 -8.00 15.47
N MET A 194 -11.04 -7.54 15.51
CA MET A 194 -11.56 -6.55 14.58
C MET A 194 -10.94 -5.16 14.79
N ASN A 195 -10.62 -4.79 16.03
CA ASN A 195 -9.85 -3.58 16.27
C ASN A 195 -8.44 -3.69 15.67
N LEU A 196 -7.75 -4.81 15.89
CA LEU A 196 -6.42 -5.07 15.34
C LEU A 196 -6.42 -5.08 13.80
N SER A 197 -7.46 -5.65 13.19
CA SER A 197 -7.60 -5.66 11.73
C SER A 197 -7.74 -4.24 11.15
N SER A 198 -8.44 -3.33 11.84
CA SER A 198 -8.53 -1.92 11.43
C SER A 198 -7.16 -1.26 11.37
N TYR A 199 -6.30 -1.44 12.38
CA TYR A 199 -4.93 -0.91 12.39
C TYR A 199 -4.06 -1.50 11.28
N LEU A 200 -4.22 -2.80 11.01
CA LEU A 200 -3.48 -3.51 9.98
C LEU A 200 -3.82 -3.02 8.56
N ILE A 201 -5.06 -2.58 8.30
CA ILE A 201 -5.45 -2.05 6.99
C ILE A 201 -4.64 -0.79 6.63
N HIS A 202 -4.40 0.09 7.59
CA HIS A 202 -3.66 1.34 7.37
C HIS A 202 -2.15 1.13 7.32
N ALA A 203 -1.64 0.11 8.03
CA ALA A 203 -0.24 -0.27 8.01
C ALA A 203 0.25 -0.76 6.63
N ARG A 204 -0.67 -1.17 5.74
CA ARG A 204 -0.35 -1.69 4.39
C ARG A 204 0.48 -0.70 3.56
N GLY A 205 0.12 0.58 3.55
CA GLY A 205 0.86 1.62 2.82
C GLY A 205 2.29 1.80 3.34
N LEU A 206 2.46 1.78 4.67
CA LEU A 206 3.77 1.88 5.32
C LEU A 206 4.66 0.66 5.03
N LEU A 207 4.10 -0.55 5.03
CA LEU A 207 4.83 -1.78 4.70
C LEU A 207 5.35 -1.76 3.25
N VAL A 208 4.53 -1.31 2.30
CA VAL A 208 4.94 -1.16 0.89
C VAL A 208 6.03 -0.09 0.76
N ALA A 209 5.90 1.06 1.46
CA ALA A 209 6.91 2.10 1.49
C ALA A 209 8.26 1.59 2.06
N LEU A 210 8.21 0.78 3.11
CA LEU A 210 9.37 0.15 3.73
C LEU A 210 10.06 -0.84 2.77
N GLY A 211 9.28 -1.61 2.01
CA GLY A 211 9.79 -2.46 0.94
C GLY A 211 10.59 -1.67 -0.10
N PHE A 212 10.05 -0.55 -0.59
CA PHE A 212 10.76 0.34 -1.51
C PHE A 212 12.01 0.97 -0.88
N ALA A 213 11.94 1.40 0.38
CA ALA A 213 13.06 1.99 1.10
C ALA A 213 14.23 1.02 1.22
N ILE A 214 13.98 -0.25 1.57
CA ILE A 214 15.02 -1.29 1.67
C ILE A 214 15.69 -1.51 0.31
N VAL A 215 14.91 -1.63 -0.77
CA VAL A 215 15.49 -1.81 -2.11
C VAL A 215 16.34 -0.61 -2.50
N TYR A 216 15.85 0.60 -2.24
CA TYR A 216 16.50 1.85 -2.62
C TYR A 216 17.80 2.12 -1.86
N PHE A 217 17.75 2.08 -0.52
CA PHE A 217 18.90 2.43 0.32
C PHE A 217 19.98 1.35 0.32
N MET A 218 19.63 0.07 0.18
CA MET A 218 20.63 -1.00 0.18
C MET A 218 21.33 -1.15 -1.18
N ASN A 219 20.74 -0.65 -2.26
CA ASN A 219 21.33 -0.64 -3.61
C ASN A 219 21.52 0.81 -4.10
N PRO A 220 22.34 1.62 -3.40
CA PRO A 220 22.55 2.99 -3.78
C PRO A 220 23.24 3.05 -5.14
N VAL A 221 22.87 4.05 -5.94
CA VAL A 221 23.65 4.41 -7.14
C VAL A 221 25.05 4.75 -6.66
N PRO A 222 26.13 4.19 -7.25
CA PRO A 222 27.48 4.62 -6.91
C PRO A 222 27.51 6.15 -7.07
N LYS A 223 27.85 6.85 -5.98
CA LYS A 223 28.21 8.26 -6.07
C LYS A 223 29.30 8.29 -7.12
N THR A 224 29.09 9.01 -8.22
CA THR A 224 30.20 9.43 -9.07
C THR A 224 31.13 10.16 -8.13
N SER A 225 32.18 9.46 -7.69
CA SER A 225 33.33 10.11 -7.10
C SER A 225 33.81 11.03 -8.18
N THR A 226 33.53 12.32 -8.03
CA THR A 226 34.40 13.37 -8.52
C THR A 226 35.73 13.17 -7.80
N SER A 227 36.51 12.24 -8.33
CA SER A 227 37.88 11.93 -7.95
C SER A 227 38.61 11.71 -9.27
N SER A 228 39.61 12.56 -9.47
CA SER A 228 40.53 12.66 -10.62
C SER A 228 39.91 13.26 -11.89
N ALA A 229 40.51 14.23 -12.58
CA ALA A 229 41.92 14.59 -12.63
C ALA A 229 42.12 16.03 -13.15
N SER A 230 43.25 16.62 -12.71
CA SER A 230 44.07 17.69 -13.31
C SER A 230 43.41 19.04 -13.61
#